data_AF-A0A2K2V6E4-F1
#
_entry.id   AF-A0A2K2V6E4-F1
#
_cell.length_a   1.000
_cell.length_b   1.000
_cell.length_c   1.000
_cell.angle_alpha   90.00
_cell.angle_beta   90.00
_cell.angle_gamma   90.00
#
_symmetry.space_group_name_H-M   'P 1'
#
loop_
_entity.id
_entity.type
_entity.pdbx_description
1 polymer ?
#
loop_
_entity_poly.entity_id
_entity_poly.type
_entity_poly.pdbx_seq_one_letter_code
_entity_poly.pdbx_strand_id
1 'polypeptide(L)'
;MRRPRSLLDLISIAKEFQIEIKMPDREYKCNVLVLKEEQVDSTPCWVLQIWNPDLAARATIHISKEDGSPIAGRFAIFEYKGEDLMAFYMQTTTPIRIFLQQQDNNIEEWRALGERVGSVEIIGERDVCLGDITVKAFGYRVRTSELARKMLTPVVEGEYWMADIGDFSIVIRSITLFDDGTRIEVGISGVKLRNSDQRSSTE
;
A
#
# COMPACT_ATOMS: atom_id res chain seq x y z
N MET A 1 9.58 -10.93 -10.03
CA MET A 1 9.15 -10.60 -8.65
C MET A 1 7.64 -10.47 -8.61
N ARG A 2 6.99 -10.81 -7.49
CA ARG A 2 5.52 -10.73 -7.36
C ARG A 2 5.08 -9.34 -6.88
N ARG A 3 3.82 -8.96 -7.15
CA ARG A 3 3.18 -7.76 -6.58
C ARG A 3 2.60 -8.08 -5.20
N PRO A 4 2.68 -7.17 -4.21
CA PRO A 4 1.97 -7.37 -2.95
C PRO A 4 0.46 -7.22 -3.20
N ARG A 5 -0.33 -8.16 -2.70
CA ARG A 5 -1.80 -8.19 -2.86
C ARG A 5 -2.54 -7.99 -1.55
N SER A 6 -1.83 -8.05 -0.43
CA SER A 6 -2.42 -8.02 0.90
C SER A 6 -1.55 -7.25 1.90
N LEU A 7 -2.15 -6.90 3.03
CA LEU A 7 -1.42 -6.37 4.18
C LEU A 7 -0.38 -7.37 4.71
N LEU A 8 -0.65 -8.68 4.64
CA LEU A 8 0.30 -9.71 5.02
C LEU A 8 1.58 -9.68 4.18
N ASP A 9 1.46 -9.42 2.87
CA ASP A 9 2.63 -9.27 1.99
C ASP A 9 3.51 -8.11 2.45
N LEU A 10 2.92 -6.96 2.77
CA LEU A 10 3.68 -5.79 3.27
C LEU A 10 4.35 -6.08 4.62
N ILE A 11 3.64 -6.75 5.54
CA ILE A 11 4.16 -7.14 6.87
C ILE A 11 5.28 -8.18 6.77
N SER A 12 5.30 -9.01 5.71
CA SER A 12 6.36 -9.98 5.49
C SER A 12 7.70 -9.31 5.16
N ILE A 13 7.66 -8.10 4.57
CA ILE A 13 8.83 -7.34 4.14
C ILE A 13 9.27 -6.36 5.22
N ALA A 14 8.30 -5.67 5.83
CA ALA A 14 8.55 -4.53 6.71
C ALA A 14 8.00 -4.76 8.12
N LYS A 15 8.75 -4.31 9.12
CA LYS A 15 8.24 -4.21 10.51
C LYS A 15 7.50 -2.91 10.74
N GLU A 16 7.76 -1.89 9.92
CA GLU A 16 7.05 -0.61 9.96
C GLU A 16 6.94 -0.05 8.54
N PHE A 17 5.80 0.53 8.21
CA PHE A 17 5.64 1.30 6.97
C PHE A 17 4.61 2.40 7.12
N GLN A 18 4.79 3.47 6.34
CA GLN A 18 3.89 4.61 6.27
C GLN A 18 3.34 4.73 4.84
N ILE A 19 2.02 4.70 4.73
CA ILE A 19 1.29 5.02 3.50
C ILE A 19 0.82 6.47 3.56
N GLU A 20 0.98 7.18 2.45
CA GLU A 20 0.55 8.55 2.27
C GLU A 20 -0.37 8.66 1.06
N ILE A 21 -1.47 9.41 1.22
CA ILE A 21 -2.40 9.76 0.16
C ILE A 21 -2.55 11.27 0.14
N LYS A 22 -2.19 11.92 -0.96
CA LYS A 22 -2.34 13.38 -1.14
C LYS A 22 -3.45 13.65 -2.13
N MET A 23 -4.45 14.39 -1.71
CA MET A 23 -5.51 14.97 -2.52
C MET A 23 -5.32 16.50 -2.57
N PRO A 24 -6.00 17.23 -3.46
CA PRO A 24 -5.80 18.68 -3.60
C PRO A 24 -6.02 19.48 -2.31
N ASP A 25 -6.92 19.04 -1.45
CA ASP A 25 -7.35 19.72 -0.22
C ASP A 25 -6.96 18.98 1.06
N ARG A 26 -6.48 17.74 0.97
CA ARG A 26 -6.22 16.88 2.12
C ARG A 26 -5.07 15.92 1.92
N GLU A 27 -4.33 15.67 3.00
CA GLU A 27 -3.30 14.65 3.07
C GLU A 27 -3.69 13.64 4.15
N TYR A 28 -3.64 12.35 3.81
CA TYR A 28 -3.87 11.25 4.73
C TYR A 28 -2.58 10.48 4.94
N LYS A 29 -2.27 10.16 6.20
CA LYS A 29 -1.15 9.30 6.56
C LYS A 29 -1.62 8.11 7.37
N CYS A 30 -1.09 6.94 7.08
CA CYS A 30 -1.34 5.74 7.83
C CYS A 30 -0.01 5.07 8.16
N ASN A 31 0.32 5.01 9.45
CA ASN A 31 1.48 4.30 9.95
C ASN A 31 1.04 2.92 10.43
N VAL A 32 1.76 1.90 9.99
CA VAL A 32 1.57 0.53 10.45
C VAL A 32 2.87 0.06 11.07
N LEU A 33 2.78 -0.37 12.32
CA LEU A 33 3.88 -0.95 13.07
C LEU A 33 3.50 -2.37 13.50
N VAL A 34 4.34 -3.33 13.13
CA VAL A 34 4.23 -4.71 13.61
C VAL A 34 4.90 -4.79 14.97
N LEU A 35 4.11 -5.07 16.01
CA LEU A 35 4.60 -5.08 17.39
C LEU A 35 5.21 -6.42 17.77
N LYS A 36 4.46 -7.51 17.56
CA LYS A 36 4.83 -8.86 17.97
C LYS A 36 3.93 -9.89 17.30
N GLU A 37 4.24 -11.14 17.56
CA GLU A 37 3.40 -12.30 17.24
C GLU A 37 2.79 -12.81 18.55
N GLU A 38 1.54 -13.26 18.50
CA GLU A 38 0.92 -13.96 19.63
C GLU A 38 -0.19 -14.87 19.16
N GLN A 39 -0.78 -15.62 20.10
CA GLN A 39 -1.91 -16.49 19.84
C GLN A 39 -3.17 -15.91 20.50
N VAL A 40 -4.21 -15.67 19.71
CA VAL A 40 -5.51 -15.16 20.17
C VAL A 40 -6.56 -16.21 19.85
N ASP A 41 -7.23 -16.75 20.86
CA ASP A 41 -8.25 -17.79 20.70
C ASP A 41 -7.75 -18.97 19.84
N SER A 42 -6.53 -19.44 20.12
CA SER A 42 -5.78 -20.48 19.36
C SER A 42 -5.33 -20.10 17.94
N THR A 43 -5.68 -18.91 17.45
CA THR A 43 -5.28 -18.41 16.12
C THR A 43 -3.94 -17.66 16.18
N PRO A 44 -2.93 -18.04 15.40
CA PRO A 44 -1.67 -17.31 15.35
C PRO A 44 -1.87 -15.97 14.65
N CYS A 45 -1.52 -14.88 15.35
CA CYS A 45 -1.78 -13.52 14.88
C CYS A 45 -0.49 -12.68 14.81
N TRP A 46 -0.50 -11.72 13.87
CA TRP A 46 0.33 -10.52 13.98
C TRP A 46 -0.40 -9.47 14.80
N VAL A 47 0.30 -8.87 15.76
CA VAL A 47 -0.20 -7.70 16.50
C VAL A 47 0.30 -6.43 15.83
N LEU A 48 -0.62 -5.63 15.32
CA LEU A 48 -0.33 -4.40 14.60
C LEU A 48 -0.78 -3.20 15.43
N GLN A 49 0.03 -2.15 15.42
CA GLN A 49 -0.42 -0.81 15.76
C GLN A 49 -0.62 -0.02 14.47
N ILE A 50 -1.85 0.46 14.26
CA ILE A 50 -2.20 1.32 13.12
C ILE A 50 -2.49 2.71 13.67
N TRP A 51 -1.80 3.70 13.14
CA TRP A 51 -1.98 5.10 13.52
C TRP A 51 -2.32 5.94 12.29
N ASN A 52 -3.53 6.52 12.32
CA ASN A 52 -3.96 7.55 11.40
C ASN A 52 -3.98 8.90 12.15
N PRO A 53 -3.09 9.84 11.83
CA PRO A 53 -3.04 11.15 12.50
C PRO A 53 -4.37 11.91 12.45
N ASP A 54 -5.14 11.74 11.37
CA ASP A 54 -6.44 12.41 11.20
C ASP A 54 -7.49 11.91 12.19
N LEU A 55 -7.34 10.68 12.70
CA LEU A 55 -8.21 10.12 13.73
C LEU A 55 -7.69 10.37 15.15
N ALA A 56 -6.51 11.01 15.29
CA ALA A 56 -5.80 11.26 16.54
C ALA A 56 -5.67 10.03 17.45
N ALA A 57 -5.75 8.82 16.89
CA ALA A 57 -5.92 7.61 17.66
C ALA A 57 -5.14 6.44 17.08
N ARG A 58 -4.66 5.60 17.99
CA ARG A 58 -3.92 4.38 17.68
C ARG A 58 -4.84 3.19 17.87
N ALA A 59 -4.98 2.40 16.82
CA ALA A 59 -5.63 1.11 16.84
C ALA A 59 -4.58 0.03 17.12
N THR A 60 -4.93 -0.95 17.95
CA THR A 60 -4.20 -2.22 18.01
C THR A 60 -5.08 -3.28 17.37
N ILE A 61 -4.59 -3.99 16.36
CA ILE A 61 -5.35 -5.01 15.63
C ILE A 61 -4.54 -6.30 15.58
N HIS A 62 -5.18 -7.41 15.91
CA HIS A 62 -4.65 -8.76 15.76
C HIS A 62 -5.20 -9.29 14.44
N ILE A 63 -4.31 -9.53 13.48
CA ILE A 63 -4.69 -10.15 12.21
C ILE A 63 -4.17 -11.57 12.15
N SER A 64 -5.00 -12.49 11.67
CA SER A 64 -4.62 -13.87 11.41
C SER A 64 -3.43 -13.92 10.46
N LYS A 65 -2.43 -14.76 10.79
CA LYS A 65 -1.29 -14.99 9.90
C LYS A 65 -1.62 -15.83 8.67
N GLU A 66 -2.74 -16.54 8.70
CA GLU A 66 -3.14 -17.47 7.65
C GLU A 66 -3.80 -16.75 6.47
N ASP A 67 -4.72 -15.84 6.78
CA ASP A 67 -5.58 -15.19 5.77
C ASP A 67 -5.63 -13.65 5.91
N GLY A 68 -5.05 -13.08 6.97
CA GLY A 68 -5.03 -11.64 7.20
C GLY A 68 -6.35 -11.08 7.74
N SER A 69 -7.30 -11.94 8.12
CA SER A 69 -8.57 -11.52 8.72
C SER A 69 -8.36 -10.95 10.13
N PRO A 70 -9.14 -9.94 10.56
CA PRO A 70 -9.02 -9.39 11.90
C PRO A 70 -9.68 -10.31 12.94
N ILE A 71 -8.94 -10.65 14.00
CA ILE A 71 -9.39 -11.56 15.08
C ILE A 71 -9.83 -10.79 16.33
N ALA A 72 -9.08 -9.75 16.71
CA ALA A 72 -9.39 -8.87 17.82
C ALA A 72 -8.84 -7.47 17.59
N GLY A 73 -9.54 -6.43 18.04
CA GLY A 73 -9.09 -5.04 17.91
C GLY A 73 -9.32 -4.24 19.18
N ARG A 74 -8.46 -3.23 19.40
CA ARG A 74 -8.62 -2.24 20.47
C ARG A 74 -8.42 -0.85 19.91
N PHE A 75 -9.32 0.06 20.25
CA PHE A 75 -9.23 1.47 19.91
C PHE A 75 -9.55 2.31 21.14
N ALA A 76 -8.59 3.13 21.55
CA ALA A 76 -8.64 3.79 22.86
C ALA A 76 -8.93 2.77 23.98
N ILE A 77 -10.08 2.90 24.66
CA ILE A 77 -10.53 2.02 25.76
C ILE A 77 -11.49 0.91 25.31
N PHE A 78 -11.89 0.89 24.04
CA PHE A 78 -12.89 -0.04 23.52
C PHE A 78 -12.22 -1.26 22.88
N GLU A 79 -12.76 -2.44 23.18
CA GLU A 79 -12.41 -3.70 22.54
C GLU A 79 -13.47 -4.07 21.50
N TYR A 80 -13.02 -4.53 20.35
CA TYR A 80 -13.86 -4.87 19.19
C TYR A 80 -13.65 -6.33 18.81
N LYS A 81 -14.76 -7.03 18.54
CA LYS A 81 -14.81 -8.40 18.01
C LYS A 81 -15.94 -8.52 16.98
N GLY A 82 -15.94 -9.60 16.19
CA GLY A 82 -17.02 -9.91 15.25
C GLY A 82 -17.20 -8.85 14.16
N GLU A 83 -18.45 -8.50 13.83
CA GLU A 83 -18.77 -7.57 12.73
C GLU A 83 -18.25 -6.14 12.99
N ASP A 84 -18.34 -5.66 14.23
CA ASP A 84 -17.83 -4.33 14.61
C ASP A 84 -16.32 -4.21 14.39
N LEU A 85 -15.59 -5.31 14.64
CA LEU A 85 -14.16 -5.39 14.34
C LEU A 85 -13.88 -5.30 12.85
N MET A 86 -14.68 -5.96 12.01
CA MET A 86 -14.50 -5.91 10.56
C MET A 86 -14.70 -4.50 10.03
N ALA A 87 -15.77 -3.82 10.45
CA ALA A 87 -16.03 -2.44 10.05
C ALA A 87 -14.87 -1.51 10.46
N PHE A 88 -14.41 -1.65 11.70
CA PHE A 88 -13.27 -0.91 12.23
C PHE A 88 -11.97 -1.19 11.47
N TYR A 89 -11.68 -2.46 11.20
CA TYR A 89 -10.51 -2.87 10.43
C TYR A 89 -10.53 -2.25 9.03
N MET A 90 -11.68 -2.29 8.35
CA MET A 90 -11.85 -1.70 7.01
C MET A 90 -11.62 -0.19 7.02
N GLN A 91 -12.15 0.51 8.03
CA GLN A 91 -11.95 1.96 8.16
C GLN A 91 -10.48 2.32 8.43
N THR A 92 -9.85 1.66 9.40
CA THR A 92 -8.46 1.95 9.80
C THR A 92 -7.43 1.58 8.75
N THR A 93 -7.70 0.55 7.94
CA THR A 93 -6.81 0.10 6.85
C THR A 93 -7.15 0.69 5.49
N THR A 94 -8.14 1.59 5.39
CA THR A 94 -8.54 2.19 4.11
C THR A 94 -7.36 2.74 3.29
N PRO A 95 -6.41 3.50 3.86
CA PRO A 95 -5.25 3.97 3.10
C PRO A 95 -4.37 2.84 2.55
N ILE A 96 -4.18 1.77 3.33
CA ILE A 96 -3.41 0.59 2.91
C ILE A 96 -4.10 -0.11 1.74
N ARG A 97 -5.43 -0.25 1.82
CA ARG A 97 -6.22 -0.86 0.74
C ARG A 97 -6.15 -0.05 -0.55
N ILE A 98 -6.25 1.29 -0.46
CA ILE A 98 -6.09 2.18 -1.61
C ILE A 98 -4.69 2.04 -2.22
N PHE A 99 -3.65 1.94 -1.38
CA PHE A 99 -2.29 1.68 -1.83
C PHE A 99 -2.11 0.32 -2.51
N LEU A 100 -2.69 -0.74 -1.95
CA LEU A 100 -2.63 -2.09 -2.54
C LEU A 100 -3.35 -2.15 -3.88
N GLN A 101 -4.46 -1.42 -4.06
CA GLN A 101 -5.13 -1.29 -5.36
C GLN A 101 -4.23 -0.65 -6.43
N GLN A 102 -3.27 0.19 -6.05
CA GLN A 102 -2.31 0.75 -7.01
C GLN A 102 -1.37 -0.31 -7.58
N GLN A 103 -1.20 -1.44 -6.88
CA GLN A 103 -0.32 -2.54 -7.28
C GLN A 103 -0.93 -3.39 -8.39
N ASP A 104 -2.27 -3.37 -8.50
CA ASP A 104 -3.02 -4.07 -9.54
C ASP A 104 -3.00 -3.32 -10.88
N ASN A 105 -2.45 -2.09 -10.94
CA ASN A 105 -2.23 -1.38 -12.19
C ASN A 105 -1.12 -2.06 -13.00
N ASN A 106 -1.51 -3.10 -13.74
CA ASN A 106 -0.60 -3.91 -14.52
C ASN A 106 -0.22 -3.17 -15.81
N ILE A 107 0.96 -2.55 -15.80
CA ILE A 107 1.52 -1.82 -16.95
C ILE A 107 1.58 -2.71 -18.21
N GLU A 108 1.78 -4.03 -18.05
CA GLU A 108 1.79 -4.97 -19.17
C GLU A 108 0.41 -5.13 -19.80
N GLU A 109 -0.66 -5.15 -18.99
CA GLU A 109 -2.04 -5.16 -19.50
C GLU A 109 -2.37 -3.86 -20.22
N TRP A 110 -1.96 -2.70 -19.68
CA TRP A 110 -2.12 -1.41 -20.34
C TRP A 110 -1.43 -1.37 -21.71
N ARG A 111 -0.23 -1.96 -21.82
CA ARG A 111 0.48 -2.10 -23.09
C ARG A 111 -0.28 -3.02 -24.07
N ALA A 112 -0.87 -4.10 -23.58
CA ALA A 112 -1.64 -5.05 -24.41
C ALA A 112 -2.94 -4.45 -24.97
N LEU A 113 -3.57 -3.51 -24.24
CA LEU A 113 -4.77 -2.79 -24.72
C LEU A 113 -4.48 -1.84 -25.89
N GLY A 114 -3.21 -1.48 -26.10
CA GLY A 114 -2.73 -0.69 -27.24
C GLY A 114 -3.24 0.75 -27.28
N GLU A 115 -2.94 1.43 -28.38
CA GLU A 115 -3.19 2.88 -28.58
C GLU A 115 -4.66 3.29 -28.46
N ARG A 116 -5.60 2.33 -28.58
CA ARG A 116 -7.04 2.60 -28.46
C ARG A 116 -7.42 3.06 -27.05
N VAL A 117 -6.73 2.56 -26.03
CA VAL A 117 -7.02 2.87 -24.63
C VAL A 117 -6.05 3.94 -24.09
N GLY A 118 -4.82 3.98 -24.60
CA GLY A 118 -3.84 4.96 -24.17
C GLY A 118 -2.42 4.65 -24.65
N SER A 119 -1.45 5.36 -24.07
CA SER A 119 -0.02 5.16 -24.31
C SER A 119 0.73 4.98 -23.01
N VAL A 120 1.73 4.09 -23.00
CA VAL A 120 2.66 3.90 -21.88
C VAL A 120 4.05 4.38 -22.29
N GLU A 121 4.60 5.31 -21.54
CA GLU A 121 5.94 5.88 -21.69
C GLU A 121 6.81 5.51 -20.50
N ILE A 122 8.08 5.21 -20.75
CA ILE A 122 9.10 5.07 -19.70
C ILE A 122 9.62 6.47 -19.39
N ILE A 123 9.54 6.91 -18.14
CA ILE A 123 9.99 8.24 -17.72
C ILE A 123 11.34 8.24 -16.99
N GLY A 124 11.97 7.07 -16.90
CA GLY A 124 13.35 6.90 -16.45
C GLY A 124 13.49 6.26 -15.08
N GLU A 125 14.63 6.48 -14.44
CA GLU A 125 14.99 5.92 -13.15
C GLU A 125 15.33 7.04 -12.17
N ARG A 126 15.02 6.84 -10.89
CA ARG A 126 15.44 7.75 -9.82
C ARG A 126 15.61 7.03 -8.50
N ASP A 127 16.46 7.57 -7.65
CA ASP A 127 16.54 7.16 -6.26
C ASP A 127 15.38 7.76 -5.47
N VAL A 128 14.71 6.94 -4.66
CA VAL A 128 13.59 7.34 -3.82
C VAL A 128 13.91 6.96 -2.38
N CYS A 129 13.87 7.96 -1.50
CA CYS A 129 14.03 7.78 -0.06
C CYS A 129 12.69 7.36 0.56
N LEU A 130 12.69 6.23 1.27
CA LEU A 130 11.54 5.63 1.95
C LEU A 130 11.84 5.51 3.44
N GLY A 131 12.06 6.65 4.11
CA GLY A 131 12.49 6.67 5.51
C GLY A 131 13.97 6.29 5.65
N ASP A 132 14.24 5.11 6.22
CA ASP A 132 15.60 4.67 6.53
C ASP A 132 16.34 4.03 5.34
N ILE A 133 15.65 3.79 4.22
CA ILE A 133 16.21 3.15 3.02
C ILE A 133 16.09 4.06 1.79
N THR A 134 17.03 3.92 0.86
CA THR A 134 16.92 4.47 -0.48
C THR A 134 16.80 3.32 -1.47
N VAL A 135 15.80 3.39 -2.35
CA VAL A 135 15.56 2.39 -3.39
C VAL A 135 15.69 3.02 -4.77
N LYS A 136 16.20 2.25 -5.72
CA LYS A 136 16.22 2.65 -7.12
C LYS A 136 14.86 2.32 -7.73
N ALA A 137 14.14 3.35 -8.17
CA ALA A 137 12.80 3.21 -8.72
C ALA A 137 12.79 3.50 -10.23
N PHE A 138 12.02 2.70 -10.96
CA PHE A 138 11.77 2.87 -12.38
C PHE A 138 10.38 3.48 -12.60
N GLY A 139 10.30 4.49 -13.45
CA GLY A 139 9.12 5.31 -13.66
C GLY A 139 8.41 5.01 -14.98
N TYR A 140 7.09 5.01 -14.93
CA TYR A 140 6.21 4.90 -16.09
C TYR A 140 5.16 6.00 -16.07
N ARG A 141 4.79 6.49 -17.26
CA ARG A 141 3.67 7.40 -17.47
C ARG A 141 2.66 6.76 -18.41
N VAL A 142 1.42 6.69 -17.98
CA VAL A 142 0.29 6.15 -18.72
C VAL A 142 -0.63 7.30 -19.05
N ARG A 143 -0.86 7.58 -20.33
CA ARG A 143 -1.84 8.57 -20.78
C ARG A 143 -3.03 7.86 -21.37
N THR A 144 -4.23 8.23 -20.96
CA THR A 144 -5.46 7.66 -21.52
C THR A 144 -5.83 8.36 -22.82
N SER A 145 -6.46 7.63 -23.74
CA SER A 145 -7.04 8.23 -24.94
C SER A 145 -8.32 9.00 -24.60
N GLU A 146 -8.71 9.95 -25.45
CA GLU A 146 -9.99 10.65 -25.28
C GLU A 146 -11.19 9.69 -25.32
N LEU A 147 -11.11 8.66 -26.17
CA LEU A 147 -12.14 7.64 -26.28
C LEU A 147 -12.26 6.82 -24.99
N ALA A 148 -11.13 6.38 -24.41
CA ALA A 148 -11.11 5.67 -23.14
C ALA A 148 -11.68 6.54 -22.02
N ARG A 149 -11.40 7.85 -22.04
CA ARG A 149 -11.94 8.76 -21.04
C ARG A 149 -13.46 8.87 -21.06
N LYS A 150 -14.04 8.92 -22.26
CA LYS A 150 -15.50 9.00 -22.43
C LYS A 150 -16.23 7.72 -22.03
N MET A 151 -15.57 6.56 -22.11
CA MET A 151 -16.25 5.27 -21.98
C MET A 151 -15.88 4.47 -20.72
N LEU A 152 -14.69 4.68 -20.15
CA LEU A 152 -14.11 3.78 -19.15
C LEU A 152 -13.66 4.47 -17.86
N THR A 153 -13.04 5.65 -17.94
CA THR A 153 -12.40 6.27 -16.76
C THR A 153 -12.18 7.79 -16.91
N PRO A 154 -12.42 8.62 -15.88
CA PRO A 154 -12.08 10.05 -15.93
C PRO A 154 -10.56 10.34 -15.83
N VAL A 155 -9.72 9.32 -15.64
CA VAL A 155 -8.26 9.48 -15.53
C VAL A 155 -7.68 9.96 -16.85
N VAL A 156 -6.89 11.03 -16.83
CA VAL A 156 -6.11 11.57 -17.96
C VAL A 156 -4.72 10.95 -18.01
N GLU A 157 -4.04 10.92 -16.88
CA GLU A 157 -2.67 10.46 -16.79
C GLU A 157 -2.43 9.75 -15.45
N GLY A 158 -1.64 8.67 -15.48
CA GLY A 158 -1.09 8.00 -14.31
C GLY A 158 0.43 7.96 -14.40
N GLU A 159 1.13 8.45 -13.39
CA GLU A 159 2.57 8.28 -13.22
C GLU A 159 2.82 7.25 -12.12
N TYR A 160 3.64 6.24 -12.40
CA TYR A 160 3.91 5.12 -11.49
C TYR A 160 5.41 4.93 -11.32
N TRP A 161 5.87 4.92 -10.06
CA TRP A 161 7.26 4.64 -9.70
C TRP A 161 7.31 3.31 -8.97
N MET A 162 8.13 2.41 -9.50
CA MET A 162 8.18 1.03 -9.08
C MET A 162 9.59 0.69 -8.61
N ALA A 163 9.70 0.03 -7.47
CA ALA A 163 10.97 -0.43 -6.94
C ALA A 163 10.82 -1.85 -6.42
N ASP A 164 11.92 -2.59 -6.45
CA ASP A 164 11.99 -3.93 -5.92
C ASP A 164 12.46 -3.88 -4.46
N ILE A 165 11.66 -4.45 -3.56
CA ILE A 165 11.88 -4.45 -2.11
C ILE A 165 11.60 -5.87 -1.59
N GLY A 166 12.65 -6.56 -1.14
CA GLY A 166 12.57 -7.99 -0.84
C GLY A 166 12.21 -8.79 -2.10
N ASP A 167 11.27 -9.73 -1.99
CA ASP A 167 10.81 -10.57 -3.11
C ASP A 167 9.70 -9.92 -3.96
N PHE A 168 9.43 -8.64 -3.72
CA PHE A 168 8.30 -7.93 -4.29
C PHE A 168 8.74 -6.78 -5.18
N SER A 169 8.02 -6.62 -6.29
CA SER A 169 8.03 -5.39 -7.06
C SER A 169 6.86 -4.55 -6.57
N ILE A 170 7.11 -3.32 -6.13
CA ILE A 170 6.12 -2.46 -5.47
C ILE A 170 6.01 -1.14 -6.22
N VAL A 171 4.79 -0.71 -6.53
CA VAL A 171 4.50 0.69 -6.90
C VAL A 171 4.65 1.52 -5.62
N ILE A 172 5.81 2.14 -5.45
CA ILE A 172 6.15 2.91 -4.25
C ILE A 172 5.53 4.31 -4.28
N ARG A 173 5.17 4.82 -5.47
CA ARG A 173 4.43 6.06 -5.64
C ARG A 173 3.61 6.00 -6.93
N SER A 174 2.34 6.36 -6.86
CA SER A 174 1.50 6.66 -8.01
C SER A 174 0.97 8.09 -7.92
N ILE A 175 0.79 8.72 -9.07
CA ILE A 175 0.18 10.03 -9.23
C ILE A 175 -0.88 9.88 -10.32
N THR A 176 -2.12 10.16 -9.98
CA THR A 176 -3.26 10.08 -10.91
C THR A 176 -3.80 11.48 -11.13
N LEU A 177 -3.88 11.89 -12.40
CA LEU A 177 -4.49 13.13 -12.86
C LEU A 177 -5.84 12.80 -13.51
N PHE A 178 -6.89 13.47 -13.07
CA PHE A 178 -8.25 13.37 -13.60
C PHE A 178 -8.55 14.50 -14.58
N ASP A 179 -9.62 14.36 -15.35
CA ASP A 179 -10.05 15.29 -16.40
C ASP A 179 -10.51 16.65 -15.86
N ASP A 180 -11.03 16.69 -14.64
CA ASP A 180 -11.34 17.91 -13.89
C ASP A 180 -10.09 18.62 -13.33
N GLY A 181 -8.89 18.07 -13.55
CA GLY A 181 -7.62 18.59 -13.03
C GLY A 181 -7.29 18.12 -11.61
N THR A 182 -8.15 17.31 -10.99
CA THR A 182 -7.88 16.70 -9.69
C THR A 182 -6.64 15.83 -9.78
N ARG A 183 -5.74 15.99 -8.81
CA ARG A 183 -4.49 15.24 -8.74
C ARG A 183 -4.43 14.49 -7.41
N ILE A 184 -4.35 13.16 -7.49
CA ILE A 184 -4.24 12.28 -6.33
C ILE A 184 -2.88 11.59 -6.36
N GLU A 185 -2.13 11.66 -5.26
CA GLU A 185 -0.93 10.86 -5.07
C GLU A 185 -1.16 9.78 -4.04
N VAL A 186 -0.64 8.58 -4.28
CA VAL A 186 -0.65 7.48 -3.32
C VAL A 186 0.73 6.88 -3.28
N GLY A 187 1.28 6.63 -2.10
CA GLY A 187 2.61 6.03 -2.03
C GLY A 187 3.01 5.57 -0.64
N ILE A 188 4.18 4.97 -0.59
CA ILE A 188 4.87 4.64 0.64
C ILE A 188 5.89 5.75 0.90
N SER A 189 5.82 6.38 2.06
CA SER A 189 6.68 7.51 2.44
C SER A 189 7.76 7.11 3.45
N GLY A 190 7.59 5.97 4.11
CA GLY A 190 8.54 5.44 5.08
C GLY A 190 8.45 3.93 5.17
N VAL A 191 9.59 3.26 5.24
CA VAL A 191 9.71 1.81 5.41
C VAL A 191 10.84 1.50 6.37
N LYS A 192 10.56 0.59 7.30
CA LYS A 192 11.57 -0.09 8.09
C LYS A 192 11.49 -1.58 7.79
N LEU A 193 12.47 -2.07 7.04
CA LEU A 193 12.53 -3.48 6.67
C LEU A 193 12.67 -4.35 7.92
N ARG A 194 12.18 -5.58 7.84
CA ARG A 194 12.60 -6.62 8.79
C ARG A 194 14.09 -6.86 8.56
N ASN A 195 14.87 -6.93 9.63
CA ASN A 195 16.29 -7.24 9.49
C ASN A 195 16.41 -8.60 8.80
N SER A 196 17.17 -8.67 7.71
CA SER A 196 17.48 -9.90 6.96
C SER A 196 18.36 -10.89 7.74
N ASP A 197 18.84 -10.52 8.94
CA ASP A 197 19.94 -11.20 9.63
C ASP A 197 19.49 -12.16 10.75
N GLN A 198 18.62 -13.12 10.43
CA GLN A 198 18.44 -14.33 11.26
C GLN A 198 18.26 -15.63 10.46
N ARG A 199 18.89 -15.72 9.28
CA ARG A 199 19.15 -17.03 8.65
C ARG A 199 20.61 -17.08 8.17
N SER A 200 21.30 -18.15 8.57
CA SER A 200 22.67 -18.56 8.23
C SER A 200 23.83 -17.99 9.08
N SER A 201 23.93 -18.46 10.32
CA SER A 201 25.23 -18.88 10.88
C SER A 201 25.01 -19.99 11.91
N THR A 202 24.48 -21.10 11.43
CA THR A 202 24.63 -22.43 12.02
C THR A 202 24.73 -23.39 10.86
N GLU A 203 25.97 -23.62 10.42
CA GLU A 203 26.55 -24.94 10.12
C GLU A 203 28.06 -24.77 9.94
#